data_AF-A0A0N5AVF7-F1
#
_entry.id   AF-A0A0N5AVF7-F1
#
_cell.length_a   1.000
_cell.length_b   1.000
_cell.length_c   1.000
_cell.angle_alpha   90.00
_cell.angle_beta   90.00
_cell.angle_gamma   90.00
#
_symmetry.space_group_name_H-M   'P 1'
#
loop_
_entity.id
_entity.type
_entity.pdbx_description
1 polymer ?
#
loop_
_entity_poly.entity_id
_entity_poly.type
_entity_poly.pdbx_seq_one_letter_code
_entity_poly.pdbx_strand_id
1 'polypeptide(L)'
;MKTSLENIFRWVSQTTFPYSVRSYEVNDSDKEGADIMMIDLMVEQVQNEVVQLETRLDTTPRECPAKKTIPDYSWLISKSSARRRKYLSFQEKLAVETICAPIKHNEWSNLIMNWRARIKAATDRNQIIDALRYSVDEIVHSRPKKHSIGDVLYSYLRHKQSINSIGDQTSRSDNMELKAVDHQGSFSDRYTDLARIV
;
A
#
# COMPACT_ATOMS: atom_id res chain seq x y z
N MET A 1 36.49 -32.60 13.07
CA MET A 1 35.05 -32.61 12.71
C MET A 1 34.14 -31.84 13.69
N LYS A 2 34.53 -31.57 14.95
CA LYS A 2 33.67 -30.84 15.92
C LYS A 2 33.51 -29.34 15.65
N THR A 3 34.52 -28.70 15.03
CA THR A 3 34.54 -27.25 14.72
C THR A 3 33.55 -26.81 13.64
N SER A 4 33.09 -27.73 12.78
CA SER A 4 32.13 -27.40 11.72
C SER A 4 30.71 -27.22 12.26
N LEU A 5 30.33 -28.02 13.27
CA LEU A 5 29.01 -27.92 13.88
C LEU A 5 28.87 -26.66 14.73
N GLU A 6 29.93 -26.26 15.43
CA GLU A 6 29.94 -25.01 16.20
C GLU A 6 29.76 -23.78 15.30
N ASN A 7 30.37 -23.78 14.11
CA ASN A 7 30.18 -22.71 13.13
C ASN A 7 28.77 -22.70 12.54
N ILE A 8 28.15 -23.87 12.33
CA ILE A 8 26.75 -23.98 11.88
C ILE A 8 25.81 -23.49 12.99
N PHE A 9 25.99 -23.91 14.24
CA PHE A 9 25.16 -23.44 15.35
C PHE A 9 25.34 -21.95 15.63
N ARG A 10 26.53 -21.40 15.41
CA ARG A 10 26.80 -19.97 15.52
C ARG A 10 26.18 -19.16 14.36
N TRP A 11 26.15 -19.71 13.15
CA TRP A 11 25.44 -19.10 12.02
C TRP A 11 23.92 -19.17 12.19
N VAL A 12 23.43 -20.31 12.70
CA VAL A 12 22.01 -20.49 13.04
C VAL A 12 21.62 -19.53 14.16
N SER A 13 22.40 -19.39 15.24
CA SER A 13 22.05 -18.45 16.32
C SER A 13 22.07 -16.98 15.88
N GLN A 14 22.89 -16.61 14.89
CA GLN A 14 22.88 -15.28 14.26
C GLN A 14 21.68 -15.05 13.32
N THR A 15 20.98 -16.11 12.88
CA THR A 15 19.85 -16.01 11.93
C THR A 15 18.50 -16.39 12.54
N THR A 16 18.47 -17.17 13.62
CA THR A 16 17.23 -17.61 14.29
C THR A 16 16.82 -16.74 15.46
N PHE A 17 17.73 -15.91 15.97
CA PHE A 17 17.38 -14.86 16.91
C PHE A 17 17.78 -13.52 16.29
N PRO A 18 16.87 -12.85 15.55
CA PRO A 18 16.90 -11.41 15.59
C PRO A 18 16.71 -11.06 17.06
N TYR A 19 17.81 -10.86 17.80
CA TYR A 19 17.82 -9.78 18.76
C TYR A 19 17.13 -8.64 18.01
N SER A 20 16.02 -8.21 18.57
CA SER A 20 15.27 -7.03 18.15
C SER A 20 16.20 -5.82 18.30
N VAL A 21 17.25 -5.77 17.49
CA VAL A 21 17.88 -4.56 17.04
C VAL A 21 16.83 -4.01 16.10
N ARG A 22 15.83 -3.40 16.73
CA ARG A 22 15.08 -2.28 16.21
C ARG A 22 16.18 -1.34 15.71
N SER A 23 16.56 -1.50 14.45
CA SER A 23 17.29 -0.47 13.73
C SER A 23 16.39 0.73 13.85
N TYR A 24 16.76 1.64 14.76
CA TYR A 24 16.21 2.96 14.84
C TYR A 24 16.63 3.63 13.54
N GLU A 25 15.89 3.34 12.47
CA GLU A 25 15.99 4.13 11.25
C GLU A 25 15.69 5.57 11.67
N VAL A 26 16.68 6.39 11.36
CA VAL A 26 16.78 7.81 11.64
C VAL A 26 15.46 8.50 11.24
N ASN A 27 14.72 9.00 12.23
CA ASN A 27 13.61 9.95 12.14
C ASN A 27 12.71 9.86 10.89
N ASP A 28 11.75 8.93 10.89
CA ASP A 28 10.56 8.95 10.04
C ASP A 28 9.44 9.89 10.58
N SER A 29 9.75 10.75 11.56
CA SER A 29 8.79 11.67 12.20
C SER A 29 8.06 12.58 11.20
N ASP A 30 8.75 13.04 10.16
CA ASP A 30 8.16 13.94 9.16
C ASP A 30 7.21 13.20 8.21
N LYS A 31 7.45 11.90 7.98
CA LYS A 31 6.58 11.06 7.13
C LYS A 31 5.34 10.59 7.89
N GLU A 32 5.49 10.29 9.16
CA GLU A 32 4.36 9.93 10.04
C GLU A 32 3.36 11.09 10.15
N GLY A 33 3.85 12.33 10.23
CA GLY A 33 3.00 13.52 10.16
C GLY A 33 2.25 13.66 8.84
N ALA A 34 2.90 13.36 7.70
CA ALA A 34 2.24 13.37 6.39
C ALA A 34 1.16 12.29 6.27
N ASP A 35 1.39 11.09 6.80
CA ASP A 35 0.42 10.01 6.79
C ASP A 35 -0.79 10.32 7.69
N ILE A 36 -0.58 10.94 8.85
CA ILE A 36 -1.68 11.43 9.72
C ILE A 36 -2.53 12.47 8.97
N MET A 37 -1.90 13.47 8.33
CA MET A 37 -2.64 14.46 7.54
C MET A 37 -3.44 13.82 6.40
N MET A 38 -2.89 12.79 5.74
CA MET A 38 -3.60 12.07 4.69
C MET A 38 -4.78 11.26 5.21
N ILE A 39 -4.66 10.68 6.41
CA ILE A 39 -5.78 10.03 7.09
C ILE A 39 -6.89 11.05 7.37
N ASP A 40 -6.56 12.22 7.91
CA ASP A 40 -7.53 13.28 8.19
C ASP A 40 -8.26 13.75 6.92
N LEU A 41 -7.52 13.97 5.84
CA LEU A 41 -8.09 14.31 4.53
C LEU A 41 -9.04 13.22 4.02
N MET A 42 -8.71 11.95 4.25
CA MET A 42 -9.58 10.84 3.87
C MET A 42 -10.83 10.76 4.74
N VAL A 43 -10.73 11.01 6.05
CA VAL A 43 -11.90 11.10 6.94
C VAL A 43 -12.83 12.23 6.48
N GLU A 44 -12.27 13.40 6.15
CA GLU A 44 -13.05 14.53 5.63
C GLU A 44 -13.72 14.19 4.30
N GLN A 45 -13.00 13.55 3.38
CA GLN A 45 -13.54 13.16 2.09
C GLN A 45 -14.67 12.13 2.24
N VAL A 46 -14.51 11.11 3.09
CA VAL A 46 -15.57 10.13 3.39
C VAL A 46 -16.78 10.83 4.00
N GLN A 47 -16.55 11.77 4.92
CA GLN A 47 -17.62 12.56 5.53
C GLN A 47 -18.38 13.37 4.47
N ASN A 48 -17.68 14.00 3.53
CA ASN A 48 -18.29 14.77 2.45
C ASN A 48 -19.16 13.87 1.54
N GLU A 49 -18.70 12.68 1.18
CA GLU A 49 -19.49 11.73 0.39
C GLU A 49 -20.75 11.28 1.14
N VAL A 50 -20.67 11.03 2.44
CA VAL A 50 -21.82 10.71 3.28
C VAL A 50 -22.83 11.87 3.32
N VAL A 51 -22.36 13.10 3.52
CA VAL A 51 -23.21 14.30 3.47
C VAL A 51 -23.92 14.43 2.13
N GLN A 52 -23.19 14.21 1.02
CA GLN A 52 -23.75 14.29 -0.32
C GLN A 52 -24.80 13.21 -0.56
N LEU A 53 -24.56 11.98 -0.08
CA LEU A 53 -25.53 10.89 -0.19
C LEU A 53 -26.81 11.21 0.58
N GLU A 54 -26.69 11.67 1.83
CA GLU A 54 -27.86 12.06 2.63
C GLU A 54 -28.63 13.23 1.99
N THR A 55 -27.90 14.22 1.44
CA THR A 55 -28.52 15.35 0.73
C THR A 55 -29.26 14.89 -0.54
N ARG A 56 -28.72 13.91 -1.27
CA ARG A 56 -29.39 13.31 -2.44
C ARG A 56 -30.65 12.54 -2.03
N LEU A 57 -30.59 11.76 -0.94
CA LEU A 57 -31.75 11.06 -0.41
C LEU A 57 -32.86 12.03 0.05
N ASP A 58 -32.49 13.12 0.71
CA ASP A 58 -33.44 14.14 1.18
C ASP A 58 -34.12 14.90 0.02
N THR A 59 -33.41 15.11 -1.09
CA THR A 59 -33.94 15.82 -2.27
C THR A 59 -34.79 14.94 -3.19
N THR A 60 -34.71 13.61 -3.04
CA THR A 60 -35.54 12.70 -3.83
C THR A 60 -36.96 12.74 -3.24
N PRO A 61 -37.97 13.24 -3.97
CA PRO A 61 -39.33 13.29 -3.46
C PRO A 61 -39.78 11.86 -3.15
N ARG A 62 -40.10 11.58 -1.89
CA ARG A 62 -40.85 10.35 -1.58
C ARG A 62 -42.17 10.49 -2.31
N GLU A 63 -42.39 9.67 -3.34
CA GLU A 63 -43.68 9.54 -3.99
C GLU A 63 -44.69 9.03 -2.95
N CYS A 64 -45.33 9.96 -2.25
CA CYS A 64 -46.50 9.65 -1.44
C CYS A 64 -47.60 9.27 -2.44
N PRO A 65 -48.10 8.03 -2.43
CA PRO A 65 -49.17 7.66 -3.32
C PRO A 65 -50.36 8.56 -3.02
N ALA A 66 -50.69 9.44 -3.97
CA ALA A 66 -51.82 10.33 -3.87
C ALA A 66 -53.06 9.49 -3.59
N LYS A 67 -53.70 9.70 -2.44
CA LYS A 67 -55.17 9.76 -2.27
C LYS A 67 -55.56 9.92 -0.81
N LYS A 68 -56.54 10.83 -0.65
CA LYS A 68 -57.31 11.22 0.55
C LYS A 68 -56.77 12.47 1.24
N THR A 69 -57.68 13.41 1.41
CA THR A 69 -57.65 14.73 2.06
C THR A 69 -57.12 14.69 3.50
N ILE A 70 -55.90 14.23 3.68
CA ILE A 70 -55.17 14.27 4.95
C ILE A 70 -54.16 15.42 4.80
N PRO A 71 -54.24 16.47 5.63
CA PRO A 71 -53.21 17.49 5.67
C PRO A 71 -51.88 16.82 5.97
N ASP A 72 -50.87 17.07 5.14
CA ASP A 72 -49.57 16.46 5.34
C ASP A 72 -48.86 17.14 6.52
N TYR A 73 -48.85 16.44 7.65
CA TYR A 73 -48.12 16.81 8.86
C TYR A 73 -46.70 16.23 8.87
N SER A 74 -46.16 15.83 7.73
CA SER A 74 -44.79 15.36 7.61
C SER A 74 -43.80 16.36 8.22
N TRP A 75 -44.02 17.67 8.13
CA TRP A 75 -43.24 18.71 8.82
C TRP A 75 -43.26 18.62 10.38
N LEU A 76 -44.31 18.05 10.98
CA LEU A 76 -44.38 17.77 12.42
C LEU A 76 -43.53 16.53 12.79
N ILE A 77 -43.31 15.61 11.86
CA ILE A 77 -42.61 14.33 12.07
C ILE A 77 -41.14 14.41 11.61
N SER A 78 -40.81 15.31 10.66
CA SER A 78 -39.48 15.51 10.07
C SER A 78 -38.38 15.89 11.07
N LYS A 79 -38.72 16.21 12.33
CA LYS A 79 -37.73 16.55 13.35
C LYS A 79 -36.84 15.38 13.80
N SER A 80 -37.15 14.12 13.42
CA SER A 80 -36.35 12.96 13.85
C SER A 80 -35.38 12.42 12.79
N SER A 81 -35.72 12.40 11.49
CA SER A 81 -34.81 11.94 10.44
C SER A 81 -33.87 13.06 9.95
N ALA A 82 -34.32 14.31 9.90
CA ALA A 82 -33.49 15.46 9.51
C ALA A 82 -32.42 15.86 10.56
N ARG A 83 -32.45 15.21 11.74
CA ARG A 83 -31.40 15.27 12.78
C ARG A 83 -30.53 14.02 12.82
N ARG A 84 -30.72 13.04 11.93
CA ARG A 84 -29.67 12.03 11.74
C ARG A 84 -28.41 12.78 11.29
N ARG A 85 -27.33 12.51 12.01
CA ARG A 85 -26.12 13.33 11.98
C ARG A 85 -25.55 13.26 10.56
N LYS A 86 -25.61 14.39 9.84
CA LYS A 86 -24.95 14.62 8.53
C LYS A 86 -23.45 14.28 8.53
N TYR A 87 -22.89 14.05 9.71
CA TYR A 87 -21.49 13.76 9.93
C TYR A 87 -21.30 12.29 10.31
N LEU A 88 -20.09 11.79 10.03
CA LEU A 88 -19.65 10.51 10.57
C LEU A 88 -19.77 10.52 12.11
N SER A 89 -20.29 9.44 12.69
CA SER A 89 -20.24 9.28 14.14
C SER A 89 -18.79 9.07 14.57
N PHE A 90 -18.52 9.27 15.85
CA PHE A 90 -17.19 9.03 16.41
C PHE A 90 -16.67 7.61 16.10
N GLN A 91 -17.55 6.60 16.16
CA GLN A 91 -17.16 5.21 15.86
C GLN A 91 -16.77 5.02 14.39
N GLU A 92 -17.45 5.67 13.45
CA GLU A 92 -17.09 5.53 12.03
C GLU A 92 -15.86 6.35 11.65
N LYS A 93 -15.64 7.50 12.29
CA LYS A 93 -14.38 8.24 12.12
C LYS A 93 -13.21 7.37 12.53
N LEU A 94 -13.29 6.77 13.72
CA LEU A 94 -12.29 5.82 14.20
C LEU A 94 -12.15 4.62 13.26
N ALA A 95 -13.27 4.09 12.73
CA ALA A 95 -13.22 2.99 11.77
C ALA A 95 -12.45 3.38 10.49
N VAL A 96 -12.71 4.57 9.93
CA VAL A 96 -12.00 5.07 8.74
C VAL A 96 -10.51 5.27 9.03
N GLU A 97 -10.16 5.85 10.18
CA GLU A 97 -8.76 6.00 10.62
C GLU A 97 -8.05 4.65 10.72
N THR A 98 -8.67 3.67 11.39
CA THR A 98 -8.09 2.33 11.54
C THR A 98 -7.97 1.58 10.22
N ILE A 99 -8.92 1.75 9.30
CA ILE A 99 -8.88 1.18 7.95
C ILE A 99 -7.72 1.79 7.16
N CYS A 100 -7.43 3.08 7.32
CA CYS A 100 -6.39 3.77 6.55
C CYS A 100 -4.98 3.61 7.16
N ALA A 101 -4.86 3.30 8.46
CA ALA A 101 -3.59 3.10 9.16
C ALA A 101 -2.54 2.19 8.48
N PRO A 102 -2.89 1.07 7.79
CA PRO A 102 -1.89 0.22 7.16
C PRO A 102 -1.32 0.78 5.85
N ILE A 103 -1.85 1.87 5.30
CA ILE A 103 -1.45 2.47 4.01
C ILE A 103 -0.11 3.20 4.15
N LYS A 104 0.74 3.07 3.13
CA LYS A 104 2.01 3.81 3.06
C LYS A 104 1.84 5.11 2.29
N HIS A 105 2.68 6.09 2.60
CA HIS A 105 2.70 7.39 1.93
C HIS A 105 2.61 7.34 0.39
N ASN A 106 3.34 6.42 -0.25
CA ASN A 106 3.39 6.30 -1.71
C ASN A 106 2.15 5.63 -2.34
N GLU A 107 1.23 5.12 -1.53
CA GLU A 107 0.05 4.37 -1.99
C GLU A 107 -1.24 5.18 -1.91
N TRP A 108 -1.23 6.36 -1.27
CA TRP A 108 -2.41 7.21 -1.07
C TRP A 108 -3.09 7.62 -2.38
N SER A 109 -2.32 7.96 -3.41
CA SER A 109 -2.87 8.36 -4.71
C SER A 109 -3.68 7.22 -5.35
N ASN A 110 -3.16 6.00 -5.27
CA ASN A 110 -3.83 4.80 -5.77
C ASN A 110 -5.10 4.52 -4.96
N LEU A 111 -5.04 4.65 -3.63
CA LEU A 111 -6.21 4.50 -2.76
C LEU A 111 -7.33 5.47 -3.14
N ILE A 112 -7.01 6.75 -3.28
CA ILE A 112 -7.98 7.79 -3.61
C ILE A 112 -8.63 7.51 -4.97
N MET A 113 -7.84 7.12 -5.97
CA MET A 113 -8.36 6.80 -7.30
C MET A 113 -9.29 5.58 -7.29
N ASN A 114 -8.88 4.49 -6.64
CA ASN A 114 -9.65 3.25 -6.58
C ASN A 114 -10.95 3.43 -5.78
N TRP A 115 -10.86 4.09 -4.64
CA TRP A 115 -12.03 4.34 -3.81
C TRP A 115 -13.03 5.28 -4.49
N ARG A 116 -12.57 6.37 -5.13
CA ARG A 116 -13.45 7.28 -5.90
C ARG A 116 -14.14 6.59 -7.07
N ALA A 117 -13.51 5.59 -7.69
CA ALA A 117 -14.15 4.81 -8.74
C ALA A 117 -15.32 3.97 -8.20
N ARG A 118 -15.16 3.41 -6.98
CA ARG A 118 -16.14 2.51 -6.35
C ARG A 118 -17.29 3.25 -5.68
N ILE A 119 -17.04 4.45 -5.14
CA ILE A 119 -18.01 5.18 -4.32
C ILE A 119 -19.24 5.66 -5.08
N LYS A 120 -19.12 5.86 -6.40
CA LYS A 120 -20.20 6.39 -7.26
C LYS A 120 -21.46 5.51 -7.27
N ALA A 121 -21.31 4.23 -6.92
CA ALA A 121 -22.41 3.26 -6.88
C ALA A 121 -22.98 3.01 -5.47
N ALA A 122 -22.46 3.69 -4.44
CA ALA A 122 -22.89 3.45 -3.06
C ALA A 122 -24.30 4.04 -2.82
N THR A 123 -25.20 3.21 -2.29
CA THR A 123 -26.58 3.59 -1.94
C THR A 123 -26.77 3.84 -0.45
N ASP A 124 -25.85 3.36 0.38
CA ASP A 124 -25.90 3.48 1.84
C ASP A 124 -24.55 3.92 2.40
N ARG A 125 -24.59 4.53 3.58
CA ARG A 125 -23.42 4.98 4.33
C ARG A 125 -22.47 3.84 4.68
N ASN A 126 -22.97 2.65 4.99
CA ASN A 126 -22.12 1.50 5.27
C ASN A 126 -21.34 1.06 4.01
N GLN A 127 -21.98 1.11 2.84
CA GLN A 127 -21.33 0.78 1.57
C GLN A 127 -20.20 1.77 1.24
N ILE A 128 -20.30 3.03 1.67
CA ILE A 128 -19.23 4.02 1.50
C ILE A 128 -17.97 3.59 2.25
N ILE A 129 -18.13 3.16 3.51
CA ILE A 129 -17.03 2.73 4.37
C ILE A 129 -16.49 1.36 3.92
N ASP A 130 -17.37 0.43 3.53
CA ASP A 130 -16.97 -0.87 3.01
C ASP A 130 -16.18 -0.74 1.70
N ALA A 131 -16.60 0.14 0.79
CA ALA A 131 -15.86 0.42 -0.44
C ALA A 131 -14.44 0.95 -0.15
N LEU A 132 -14.27 1.76 0.90
CA LEU A 132 -12.95 2.20 1.35
C LEU A 132 -12.13 1.02 1.85
N ARG A 133 -12.70 0.18 2.73
CA ARG A 133 -12.04 -1.02 3.25
C ARG A 133 -11.56 -1.94 2.12
N TYR A 134 -12.42 -2.24 1.15
CA TYR A 134 -12.04 -3.06 0.00
C TYR A 134 -10.89 -2.45 -0.81
N SER A 135 -10.87 -1.13 -0.97
CA SER A 135 -9.80 -0.44 -1.71
C SER A 135 -8.47 -0.50 -0.96
N VAL A 136 -8.50 -0.36 0.37
CA VAL A 136 -7.31 -0.53 1.21
C VAL A 136 -6.83 -1.98 1.17
N ASP A 137 -7.73 -2.93 1.36
CA ASP A 137 -7.39 -4.35 1.33
C ASP A 137 -6.73 -4.72 0.00
N GLU A 138 -7.28 -4.28 -1.14
CA GLU A 138 -6.67 -4.51 -2.46
C GLU A 138 -5.23 -4.00 -2.54
N ILE A 139 -4.98 -2.78 -2.08
CA ILE A 139 -3.64 -2.19 -2.06
C ILE A 139 -2.70 -2.99 -1.16
N VAL A 140 -3.13 -3.31 0.05
CA VAL A 140 -2.34 -4.07 1.02
C VAL A 140 -2.00 -5.46 0.49
N HIS A 141 -2.94 -6.14 -0.16
CA HIS A 141 -2.75 -7.47 -0.74
C HIS A 141 -1.89 -7.45 -2.00
N SER A 142 -1.87 -6.33 -2.75
CA SER A 142 -1.02 -6.17 -3.95
C SER A 142 0.47 -6.02 -3.63
N ARG A 143 0.81 -5.74 -2.37
CA ARG A 143 2.21 -5.56 -1.94
C ARG A 143 3.01 -6.84 -2.20
N PRO A 144 4.26 -6.72 -2.66
CA PRO A 144 5.14 -7.87 -2.77
C PRO A 144 5.32 -8.48 -1.38
N LYS A 145 4.85 -9.72 -1.20
CA LYS A 145 5.04 -10.46 0.05
C LYS A 145 6.54 -10.67 0.23
N LYS A 146 7.08 -10.22 1.37
CA LYS A 146 8.44 -10.61 1.76
C LYS A 146 8.46 -12.13 1.81
N HIS A 147 9.42 -12.76 1.12
CA HIS A 147 9.55 -14.21 1.09
C HIS A 147 9.49 -14.75 2.52
N SER A 148 8.55 -15.66 2.78
CA SER A 148 8.49 -16.35 4.05
C SER A 148 9.78 -17.16 4.23
N ILE A 149 10.19 -17.39 5.47
CA ILE A 149 11.28 -18.34 5.76
C ILE A 149 11.00 -19.69 5.08
N GLY A 150 9.73 -20.09 4.96
CA GLY A 150 9.32 -21.25 4.18
C GLY A 150 9.67 -21.15 2.69
N ASP A 151 9.51 -19.99 2.06
CA ASP A 151 9.87 -19.75 0.65
C ASP A 151 11.39 -19.75 0.46
N VAL A 152 12.13 -19.20 1.43
CA VAL A 152 13.60 -19.22 1.44
C VAL A 152 14.11 -20.65 1.64
N LEU A 153 13.52 -21.41 2.57
CA LEU A 153 13.87 -22.82 2.77
C LEU A 153 13.47 -23.69 1.58
N TYR A 154 12.30 -23.46 0.99
CA TYR A 154 11.84 -24.18 -0.18
C TYR A 154 12.72 -23.89 -1.40
N SER A 155 13.10 -22.63 -1.63
CA SER A 155 14.06 -22.28 -2.66
C SER A 155 15.42 -22.95 -2.38
N TYR A 156 15.92 -22.95 -1.14
CA TYR A 156 17.18 -23.63 -0.81
C TYR A 156 17.12 -25.16 -1.03
N LEU A 157 16.01 -25.81 -0.64
CA LEU A 157 15.80 -27.24 -0.86
C LEU A 157 15.67 -27.59 -2.35
N ARG A 158 15.00 -26.73 -3.13
CA ARG A 158 14.81 -26.91 -4.56
C ARG A 158 16.08 -26.62 -5.38
N HIS A 159 16.93 -25.70 -4.92
CA HIS A 159 18.20 -25.36 -5.56
C HIS A 159 19.38 -26.21 -5.05
N LYS A 160 19.13 -27.36 -4.41
CA LYS A 160 20.16 -28.38 -4.13
C LYS A 160 20.65 -29.11 -5.40
N GLN A 161 20.93 -28.39 -6.48
CA GLN A 161 21.99 -28.84 -7.40
C GLN A 161 23.31 -28.38 -6.80
N SER A 162 23.89 -29.32 -6.06
CA SER A 162 25.19 -29.25 -5.40
C SER A 162 26.24 -28.53 -6.26
N ILE A 163 26.92 -27.54 -5.69
CA ILE A 163 28.19 -26.98 -6.23
C ILE A 163 29.29 -28.08 -6.35
N ASN A 164 29.06 -29.26 -5.75
CA ASN A 164 29.88 -30.46 -5.91
C ASN A 164 29.20 -31.56 -6.76
N SER A 165 28.19 -31.26 -7.56
CA SER A 165 27.78 -32.20 -8.61
C SER A 165 28.90 -32.23 -9.64
N ILE A 166 29.80 -33.20 -9.47
CA ILE A 166 30.80 -33.60 -10.45
C ILE A 166 30.01 -34.05 -11.68
N GLY A 167 29.71 -33.09 -12.55
CA GLY A 167 29.35 -33.34 -13.93
C GLY A 167 30.62 -33.81 -14.61
N ASP A 168 30.70 -35.11 -14.81
CA ASP A 168 31.80 -35.80 -15.45
C ASP A 168 31.84 -35.44 -16.95
N GLN A 169 32.29 -34.22 -17.28
CA GLN A 169 32.64 -33.80 -18.63
C GLN A 169 33.83 -32.85 -18.59
N THR A 170 35.02 -33.41 -18.34
CA THR A 170 36.29 -32.77 -18.68
C THR A 170 37.01 -33.61 -19.74
N SER A 171 36.89 -33.18 -20.99
CA SER A 171 38.01 -33.16 -21.94
C SER A 171 37.65 -32.19 -23.06
N ARG A 172 37.62 -30.89 -22.75
CA ARG A 172 37.67 -29.86 -23.78
C ARG A 172 39.06 -29.26 -23.78
N SER A 173 39.76 -29.60 -24.85
CA SER A 173 41.14 -29.26 -25.19
C SER A 173 41.45 -27.79 -24.96
N ASP A 174 42.58 -27.55 -24.31
CA ASP A 174 43.43 -26.39 -24.56
C ASP A 174 43.60 -26.25 -26.08
N ASN A 175 43.20 -25.10 -26.63
CA ASN A 175 43.70 -24.46 -27.87
C ASN A 175 42.64 -23.51 -28.47
N MET A 176 42.73 -22.22 -28.15
CA MET A 176 42.49 -21.05 -29.02
C MET A 176 42.65 -19.80 -28.12
N GLU A 177 43.74 -19.03 -28.23
CA GLU A 177 43.87 -17.87 -29.16
C GLU A 177 42.69 -16.87 -29.01
N LEU A 178 42.82 -15.55 -28.85
CA LEU A 178 43.85 -14.57 -29.17
C LEU A 178 43.44 -13.21 -28.53
N LYS A 179 44.46 -12.41 -28.15
CA LYS A 179 44.59 -10.93 -28.17
C LYS A 179 43.35 -10.01 -28.11
N ALA A 180 43.41 -9.01 -27.21
CA ALA A 180 43.14 -7.59 -27.50
C ALA A 180 43.79 -6.71 -26.40
N VAL A 181 45.01 -6.19 -26.62
CA VAL A 181 45.31 -4.81 -27.06
C VAL A 181 45.18 -3.77 -25.93
N ASP A 182 46.34 -3.39 -25.41
CA ASP A 182 46.62 -2.10 -24.77
C ASP A 182 46.25 -0.93 -25.69
N HIS A 183 45.57 0.09 -25.16
CA HIS A 183 45.81 1.47 -25.57
C HIS A 183 45.71 2.42 -24.37
N GLN A 184 46.82 3.11 -24.14
CA GLN A 184 46.95 4.30 -23.30
C GLN A 184 46.03 5.43 -23.75
N GLY A 185 45.68 6.29 -22.80
CA GLY A 185 44.76 7.41 -22.96
C GLY A 185 45.30 8.65 -23.66
N SER A 186 44.42 9.63 -23.80
CA SER A 186 44.70 11.07 -24.00
C SER A 186 43.39 11.83 -24.25
N PHE A 187 43.07 12.81 -23.38
CA PHE A 187 42.40 14.10 -23.65
C PHE A 187 40.98 14.09 -24.28
N SER A 188 40.05 15.04 -24.12
CA SER A 188 39.86 16.28 -23.35
C SER A 188 38.36 16.63 -23.49
N ASP A 189 37.89 17.56 -22.67
CA ASP A 189 36.78 18.50 -22.94
C ASP A 189 35.34 17.97 -23.09
N ARG A 190 34.59 18.03 -21.99
CA ARG A 190 33.13 18.26 -22.00
C ARG A 190 32.70 19.26 -20.94
N TYR A 191 33.25 20.47 -21.01
CA TYR A 191 32.70 21.63 -20.31
C TYR A 191 33.00 22.89 -21.11
N THR A 192 32.16 23.18 -22.11
CA THR A 192 31.94 24.52 -22.66
C THR A 192 30.70 24.46 -23.56
N ASP A 193 29.53 24.73 -23.01
CA ASP A 193 28.40 25.27 -23.80
C ASP A 193 27.30 25.87 -22.91
N LEU A 194 27.67 26.86 -22.11
CA LEU A 194 26.74 27.78 -21.45
C LEU A 194 27.22 29.22 -21.64
N ALA A 195 27.18 29.72 -22.87
CA ALA A 195 27.19 31.17 -23.14
C ALA A 195 26.84 31.47 -24.61
N ARG A 196 25.55 31.58 -24.95
CA ARG A 196 25.00 32.51 -25.96
C ARG A 196 23.54 32.19 -26.26
N ILE A 197 22.61 32.89 -25.62
CA ILE A 197 21.45 33.47 -26.31
C ILE A 197 21.15 34.81 -25.58
N VAL A 198 21.60 35.90 -26.20
CA VAL A 198 20.90 37.19 -26.25
C VAL A 198 20.35 37.27 -27.66
#